data_AF-A0A943N6P9-F1
#
_entry.id   AF-A0A943N6P9-F1
#
_cell.length_a   1.000
_cell.length_b   1.000
_cell.length_c   1.000
_cell.angle_alpha   90.00
_cell.angle_beta   90.00
_cell.angle_gamma   90.00
#
_symmetry.space_group_name_H-M   'P 1'
#
loop_
_entity.id
_entity.type
_entity.pdbx_description
1 polymer ?
#
loop_
_entity_poly.entity_id
_entity_poly.type
_entity_poly.pdbx_seq_one_letter_code
_entity_poly.pdbx_strand_id
1 'polypeptide(L)' 'MAYRAAICDDCAADAQFVSEILKAWADERGAEVNAEIYPSAESFLFAYDENKAYDMLLLDIEMGGMDGV' A
#
# COMPACT_ATOMS: atom_id res chain seq x y z
N MET A 1 17.53 3.75 -5.17
CA MET A 1 16.65 4.56 -4.28
C MET A 1 15.51 3.63 -3.90
N ALA A 2 15.22 3.46 -2.61
CA ALA A 2 14.18 2.56 -2.16
C ALA A 2 12.89 3.36 -1.94
N TYR A 3 11.83 3.01 -2.66
CA TYR A 3 10.50 3.59 -2.50
C TYR A 3 9.75 2.85 -1.41
N ARG A 4 8.98 3.58 -0.61
CA ARG A 4 8.05 3.00 0.36
C ARG A 4 6.62 3.18 -0.13
N ALA A 5 5.93 2.07 -0.33
CA ALA A 5 4.55 2.03 -0.73
C ALA A 5 3.69 1.44 0.40
N ALA A 6 2.55 2.08 0.66
CA ALA A 6 1.50 1.51 1.49
C ALA A 6 0.34 1.08 0.58
N ILE A 7 -0.18 -0.12 0.79
CA ILE A 7 -1.33 -0.68 0.07
C ILE A 7 -2.41 -0.94 1.11
N CYS A 8 -3.55 -0.27 0.99
CA CYS A 8 -4.67 -0.38 1.91
C CYS A 8 -5.86 -0.97 1.16
N ASP A 9 -6.18 -2.23 1.46
CA ASP A 9 -7.15 -3.04 0.72
C ASP A 9 -7.67 -4.13 1.67
N ASP A 10 -9.00 -4.27 1.78
CA ASP A 10 -9.64 -5.25 2.69
C ASP A 10 -9.58 -6.68 2.13
N CYS A 11 -9.29 -6.82 0.84
CA CYS A 11 -9.05 -8.08 0.16
C CYS A 11 -7.55 -8.38 0.10
N ALA A 12 -7.08 -9.30 0.95
CA ALA A 12 -5.68 -9.71 0.97
C ALA A 12 -5.17 -10.26 -0.39
N ALA A 13 -6.05 -10.84 -1.21
CA ALA A 13 -5.68 -11.32 -2.55
C ALA A 13 -5.39 -10.17 -3.51
N ASP A 14 -6.21 -9.11 -3.48
CA ASP A 14 -6.05 -7.94 -4.33
C ASP A 14 -4.86 -7.11 -3.86
N ALA A 15 -4.70 -6.91 -2.55
CA ALA A 15 -3.54 -6.28 -1.94
C ALA A 15 -2.22 -6.96 -2.35
N GLN A 16 -2.19 -8.30 -2.32
CA GLN A 16 -1.01 -9.07 -2.73
C GLN A 16 -0.74 -8.90 -4.22
N PHE A 17 -1.78 -8.94 -5.06
CA PHE A 17 -1.66 -8.74 -6.50
C PHE A 17 -1.09 -7.37 -6.84
N VAL A 18 -1.59 -6.31 -6.19
CA VAL A 18 -1.08 -4.94 -6.32
C VAL A 18 0.38 -4.83 -5.87
N SER A 19 0.75 -5.50 -4.77
CA SER A 19 2.15 -5.58 -4.32
C SER A 19 3.06 -6.21 -5.38
N GLU A 20 2.64 -7.28 -6.03
CA GLU A 20 3.43 -7.91 -7.10
C GLU A 20 3.58 -7.02 -8.34
N ILE A 21 2.53 -6.28 -8.72
CA ILE A 21 2.61 -5.28 -9.79
C ILE A 21 3.61 -4.17 -9.45
N LEU A 22 3.57 -3.66 -8.21
CA LEU A 22 4.51 -2.64 -7.73
C LEU A 22 5.96 -3.12 -7.77
N LYS A 23 6.22 -4.36 -7.35
CA LYS A 23 7.56 -4.95 -7.41
C LYS A 23 8.04 -5.08 -8.85
N ALA A 24 7.20 -5.59 -9.75
CA ALA A 24 7.54 -5.68 -11.17
C ALA A 24 7.85 -4.29 -11.77
N TRP A 25 7.04 -3.27 -11.44
CA TRP A 25 7.25 -1.88 -11.85
C TRP A 25 8.58 -1.30 -11.34
N ALA A 26 8.99 -1.68 -10.13
CA ALA A 26 10.24 -1.23 -9.52
C ALA A 26 11.45 -1.94 -10.16
N ASP A 27 11.36 -3.25 -10.36
CA ASP A 27 12.38 -4.07 -11.01
C ASP A 27 12.67 -3.58 -12.43
N GLU A 28 11.63 -3.26 -13.21
CA GLU A 28 11.77 -2.69 -14.56
C GLU A 28 12.54 -1.36 -14.59
N ARG A 29 12.55 -0.62 -13.48
CA ARG A 29 13.25 0.67 -13.33
C ARG A 29 14.59 0.56 -12.63
N GLY A 30 14.98 -0.64 -12.18
CA GLY A 30 16.14 -0.83 -11.31
C GLY A 30 15.99 -0.10 -9.97
N ALA A 31 14.76 0.06 -9.49
CA ALA A 31 14.43 0.62 -8.19
C ALA A 31 14.04 -0.50 -7.21
N GLU A 32 14.17 -0.22 -5.92
CA GLU A 32 13.66 -1.12 -4.88
C GLU A 32 12.36 -0.53 -4.34
N VAL A 33 11.34 -1.36 -4.10
CA VAL A 33 10.09 -0.93 -3.46
C VAL A 33 9.81 -1.81 -2.26
N ASN A 34 9.57 -1.18 -1.12
CA ASN A 34 9.04 -1.84 0.07
C ASN A 34 7.54 -1.55 0.13
N ALA A 35 6.73 -2.56 -0.19
CA ALA A 35 5.28 -2.48 -0.14
C ALA A 35 4.76 -3.09 1.16
N GLU A 36 4.10 -2.27 1.97
CA GLU A 36 3.42 -2.69 3.20
C GLU A 36 1.92 -2.80 2.93
N ILE A 37 1.31 -3.91 3.36
CA ILE A 37 -0.12 -4.18 3.16
C ILE A 37 -0.87 -3.92 4.46
N TYR A 38 -1.95 -3.15 4.36
CA TYR A 38 -2.85 -2.80 5.45
C TYR A 38 -4.27 -3.27 5.11
N PRO A 39 -4.92 -4.06 5.98
CA PRO A 39 -6.27 -4.57 5.74
C PRO A 39 -7.36 -3.52 5.99
N SER A 40 -7.01 -2.34 6.52
CA SER A 40 -7.95 -1.26 6.82
C SER A 40 -7.25 0.11 6.84
N ALA A 41 -8.02 1.18 6.58
CA ALA A 41 -7.51 2.54 6.61
C ALA A 41 -7.01 2.92 8.02
N GLU A 42 -7.64 2.42 9.08
CA GLU A 42 -7.22 2.66 10.46
C GLU A 42 -5.86 2.00 10.75
N SER A 43 -5.64 0.78 10.25
CA SER A 43 -4.35 0.11 10.38
C SER A 43 -3.24 0.89 9.69
N PHE A 44 -3.53 1.47 8.52
CA PHE A 44 -2.61 2.36 7.82
C PHE A 44 -2.38 3.66 8.60
N LEU A 45 -3.45 4.33 9.07
CA LEU A 45 -3.34 5.59 9.81
C LEU A 45 -2.52 5.47 11.09
N PHE A 46 -2.62 4.33 11.78
CA PHE A 46 -1.80 4.05 12.96
C PHE A 46 -0.31 3.99 12.59
N ALA A 47 0.05 3.24 11.54
CA ALA A 47 1.42 3.17 11.06
C ALA A 47 1.92 4.52 10.50
N TYR A 48 1.05 5.28 9.85
CA TYR A 48 1.34 6.59 9.29
C TYR A 48 1.60 7.64 10.38
N ASP A 49 0.85 7.61 11.49
CA ASP A 49 1.07 8.53 12.61
C ASP A 49 2.46 8.32 13.25
N GLU A 50 2.90 7.05 13.34
CA GLU A 50 4.23 6.70 13.83
C GLU A 50 5.34 7.00 12.80
N ASN A 51 5.07 6.79 11.51
CA ASN A 51 6.06 6.98 10.45
C ASN A 51 5.45 7.46 9.13
N LYS A 52 5.54 8.77 8.87
CA LYS A 52 5.01 9.43 7.65
C LYS A 52 5.83 9.21 6.39
N ALA A 53 6.82 8.32 6.42
CA ALA A 53 7.78 8.10 5.33
C ALA A 53 7.24 7.11 4.28
N TYR A 54 6.16 7.48 3.59
CA TYR A 54 5.67 6.76 2.41
C TYR A 54 5.76 7.66 1.18
N ASP A 55 6.30 7.11 0.09
CA ASP A 55 6.38 7.78 -1.21
C ASP A 55 5.11 7.57 -2.04
N MET A 56 4.43 6.43 -1.83
CA MET A 56 3.26 6.00 -2.58
C MET A 56 2.20 5.41 -1.64
N LEU A 57 0.94 5.76 -1.87
CA LEU A 57 -0.21 5.19 -1.16
C LEU A 57 -1.20 4.67 -2.21
N LEU A 58 -1.52 3.38 -2.13
CA LEU A 58 -2.54 2.72 -2.93
C LEU A 58 -3.68 2.37 -1.99
N LEU A 59 -4.82 3.00 -2.20
CA LEU A 59 -5.99 2.88 -1.35
C LEU A 59 -7.13 2.31 -2.18
N ASP A 60 -7.69 1.19 -1.75
CA ASP A 60 -8.96 0.71 -2.27
C ASP A 60 -10.10 1.59 -1.76
N ILE A 61 -11.01 1.93 -2.65
CA ILE A 61 -12.14 2.82 -2.40
C ILE A 61 -13.40 2.07 -1.99
N GLU A 62 -13.53 0.79 -2.35
CA GLU A 62 -14.68 -0.05 -2.00
C GLU A 62 -14.37 -0.97 -0.81
N MET A 63 -13.81 -0.40 0.25
CA MET A 63 -13.63 -1.13 1.51
C MET A 63 -14.98 -1.27 2.21
N GLY A 64 -15.49 -2.50 2.36
CA GLY A 64 -16.88 -2.82 2.70
C GLY A 64 -17.42 -2.39 4.08
N GLY A 65 -16.92 -1.32 4.68
CA GLY A 65 -17.38 -0.78 5.95
C GLY A 65 -17.08 0.71 6.22
N MET A 66 -16.34 1.40 5.36
CA MET A 66 -16.07 2.83 5.54
C MET A 66 -15.75 3.45 4.18
N ASP A 67 -16.66 4.27 3.66
CA ASP A 67 -16.40 5.15 2.50
C ASP A 67 -15.10 5.91 2.77
N GLY A 68 -14.13 5.80 1.86
CA GLY A 68 -12.84 6.50 1.90
C GLY A 68 -12.95 8.00 1.58
N VAL A 69 -13.88 8.71 2.25
CA VAL A 69 -14.11 10.17 2.15
C VAL A 69 -13.94 10.83 3.51
#